data_AF-A0A8X6TS68-F1
#
_entry.id   AF-A0A8X6TS68-F1
#
_cell.length_a   1.000
_cell.length_b   1.000
_cell.length_c   1.000
_cell.angle_alpha   90.00
_cell.angle_beta   90.00
_cell.angle_gamma   90.00
#
_symmetry.space_group_name_H-M   'P 1'
#
loop_
_entity.id
_entity.type
_entity.pdbx_description
1 polymer ?
#
loop_
_entity_poly.entity_id
_entity_poly.type
_entity_poly.pdbx_seq_one_letter_code
_entity_poly.pdbx_strand_id
1 'polypeptide(L)'
;MVSQPIPLLPMEIVELVVKEPPEKGDNYPHIKNLLLHRFQLTPVDLRNRFESHQRRPDTLWSDLRSYLDNLLAGMKVIDFVGLKELMLTEQLKKRAPIELVDHFIDSWDEFKKSYDFSCKIRSFRDCLRST
;
A
#
# COMPACT_ATOMS: atom_id res chain seq x y z
N MET A 1 -20.07 18.51 26.96
CA MET A 1 -20.21 17.98 25.58
C MET A 1 -19.62 19.02 24.64
N VAL A 2 -18.37 18.84 24.22
CA VAL A 2 -17.74 19.71 23.22
C VAL A 2 -17.47 18.81 22.03
N SER A 3 -18.28 19.00 20.99
CA SER A 3 -18.17 18.32 19.71
C SER A 3 -16.75 18.49 19.18
N GLN A 4 -15.98 17.41 19.17
CA GLN A 4 -14.69 17.39 18.49
C GLN A 4 -14.94 17.70 17.01
N PRO A 5 -14.20 18.63 16.39
CA PRO A 5 -14.23 18.79 14.95
C PRO A 5 -13.77 17.47 14.33
N ILE A 6 -14.61 16.94 13.43
CA ILE A 6 -14.41 15.65 12.76
C ILE A 6 -13.01 15.65 12.11
N PRO A 7 -12.17 14.64 12.36
CA PRO A 7 -10.90 14.48 11.68
C PRO A 7 -11.17 14.27 10.19
N LEU A 8 -10.69 15.19 9.37
CA LEU A 8 -10.87 15.13 7.92
C LEU A 8 -10.27 13.86 7.35
N LEU A 9 -11.14 12.97 6.89
CA LEU A 9 -10.74 11.74 6.23
C LEU A 9 -10.31 12.06 4.79
N PRO A 10 -9.26 11.41 4.24
CA PRO A 10 -8.89 11.53 2.83
C PRO A 10 -10.07 11.30 1.87
N MET A 11 -11.06 10.51 2.30
CA MET A 11 -12.28 10.25 1.55
C MET A 11 -13.19 11.48 1.42
N GLU A 12 -13.31 12.31 2.46
CA GLU A 12 -14.11 13.54 2.41
C GLU A 12 -13.48 14.58 1.45
N ILE A 13 -12.15 14.62 1.39
CA ILE A 13 -11.39 15.44 0.43
C ILE A 13 -11.62 14.93 -0.99
N VAL A 14 -11.52 13.62 -1.21
CA VAL A 14 -11.74 12.99 -2.52
C VAL A 14 -13.18 13.18 -2.98
N GLU A 15 -14.17 13.01 -2.11
CA GLU A 15 -15.58 13.25 -2.43
C GLU A 15 -15.87 14.71 -2.80
N LEU A 16 -15.21 15.67 -2.14
CA LEU A 16 -15.35 17.09 -2.48
C LEU A 16 -14.75 17.40 -3.85
N VAL A 17 -13.58 16.84 -4.16
CA VAL A 17 -12.91 17.05 -5.46
C VAL A 17 -13.69 16.36 -6.59
N VAL A 18 -14.25 15.18 -6.37
CA VAL A 18 -15.07 14.44 -7.36
C VAL A 18 -16.40 15.13 -7.66
N LYS A 19 -16.93 15.93 -6.73
CA LYS A 19 -18.15 16.73 -6.92
C LYS A 19 -17.91 18.00 -7.74
N GLU A 20 -16.66 18.41 -7.92
CA GLU A 20 -16.32 19.53 -8.80
C GLU A 20 -16.33 19.07 -10.27
N PRO A 21 -16.70 19.96 -11.21
CA PRO A 21 -16.56 19.65 -12.62
C PRO A 21 -15.09 19.36 -12.97
N PRO A 22 -14.82 18.44 -13.91
CA PRO A 22 -13.47 17.93 -14.20
C PRO A 22 -12.47 19.04 -14.59
N GLU A 23 -12.96 20.12 -15.21
CA GLU A 23 -12.18 21.31 -15.57
C GLU A 23 -11.63 22.09 -14.36
N LYS A 24 -12.24 21.90 -13.18
CA LYS A 24 -11.88 22.56 -11.91
C LYS A 24 -11.31 21.61 -10.86
N GLY A 25 -11.58 20.30 -11.00
CA GLY A 25 -11.05 19.24 -10.13
C GLY A 25 -9.52 19.19 -10.08
N ASP A 26 -8.87 19.51 -11.21
CA ASP A 26 -7.40 19.53 -11.33
C ASP A 26 -6.78 20.94 -11.17
N ASN A 27 -7.60 21.97 -10.95
CA ASN A 27 -7.13 23.34 -10.75
C ASN A 27 -6.70 23.55 -9.30
N TYR A 28 -5.39 23.45 -9.06
CA TYR A 28 -4.80 23.52 -7.72
C TYR A 28 -5.19 24.79 -6.92
N PRO A 29 -5.10 26.02 -7.46
CA PRO A 29 -5.60 27.22 -6.76
C PRO A 29 -7.07 27.15 -6.33
N HIS A 30 -7.94 26.57 -7.17
CA HIS A 30 -9.37 26.41 -6.88
C HIS A 30 -9.60 25.39 -5.76
N ILE A 31 -9.02 24.19 -5.88
CA ILE A 31 -9.13 23.14 -4.86
C ILE A 31 -8.53 23.58 -3.53
N LYS A 32 -7.40 24.29 -3.55
CA LYS A 32 -6.79 24.86 -2.35
C LYS A 32 -7.74 25.81 -1.62
N ASN A 33 -8.38 26.74 -2.33
CA ASN A 33 -9.33 27.68 -1.71
C ASN A 33 -10.61 26.99 -1.23
N LEU A 34 -11.10 25.99 -1.97
CA LEU A 34 -12.26 25.18 -1.59
C LEU A 34 -12.04 24.45 -0.26
N LEU A 35 -10.87 23.82 -0.10
CA LEU A 35 -10.51 23.11 1.14
C LEU A 35 -10.34 24.07 2.33
N LEU A 36 -9.69 25.21 2.11
CA LEU A 36 -9.51 26.23 3.15
C LEU A 36 -10.87 26.82 3.61
N HIS A 37 -11.78 27.08 2.68
CA HIS A 37 -13.10 27.62 2.97
C HIS A 37 -14.02 26.60 3.66
N ARG A 38 -13.98 25.34 3.22
CA ARG A 38 -14.84 24.27 3.77
C ARG A 38 -14.45 23.86 5.19
N PHE A 39 -13.15 23.87 5.49
CA PHE A 39 -12.62 23.34 6.75
C PHE A 39 -12.09 24.40 7.71
N GLN A 40 -12.10 25.68 7.30
CA GLN A 40 -11.63 26.80 8.11
C GLN A 40 -10.20 26.60 8.65
N LEU A 41 -9.35 25.91 7.88
CA LEU A 41 -7.97 25.60 8.25
C LEU A 41 -7.00 26.66 7.72
N THR A 42 -5.89 26.88 8.41
CA THR A 42 -4.78 27.66 7.82
C THR A 42 -3.95 26.78 6.87
N PRO A 43 -3.26 27.35 5.86
CA PRO A 43 -2.40 26.58 4.95
C PRO A 43 -1.30 25.78 5.65
N VAL A 44 -0.87 26.23 6.83
CA VAL A 44 0.18 25.58 7.64
C VAL A 44 -0.35 24.32 8.32
N ASP A 45 -1.59 24.34 8.83
CA ASP A 45 -2.21 23.19 9.48
C ASP A 45 -2.48 22.04 8.49
N LEU A 46 -2.86 22.40 7.26
CA LEU A 46 -3.12 21.44 6.20
C LEU A 46 -1.83 20.76 5.74
N ARG A 47 -0.74 21.52 5.62
CA ARG A 47 0.60 20.99 5.30
C ARG A 47 1.10 20.03 6.37
N ASN A 48 1.05 20.42 7.64
CA ASN A 48 1.53 19.59 8.75
C ASN A 48 0.76 18.27 8.87
N ARG A 49 -0.55 18.27 8.59
CA ARG A 49 -1.37 17.04 8.56
C ARG A 49 -1.08 16.14 7.36
N PHE A 50 -0.73 16.71 6.21
CA PHE A 50 -0.37 15.94 5.01
C PHE A 50 1.01 15.30 5.17
N GLU A 51 1.98 16.04 5.71
CA GLU A 51 3.34 15.56 5.96
C GLU A 51 3.38 14.47 7.04
N SER A 52 2.53 14.53 8.07
CA SER A 52 2.43 13.47 9.08
C SER A 52 1.82 12.15 8.56
N HIS A 53 1.18 12.16 7.39
CA HIS A 53 0.45 11.01 6.83
C HIS A 53 1.24 10.21 5.78
N GLN A 54 2.34 10.73 5.22
CA GLN A 54 3.18 9.99 4.28
C GLN A 54 4.43 9.42 4.96
N ARG A 55 4.36 8.12 5.28
CA ARG A 55 5.53 7.31 5.68
C ARG A 55 6.53 7.19 4.52
N ARG A 56 7.75 7.69 4.76
CA ARG A 56 9.09 7.44 4.16
C ARG A 56 9.28 7.54 2.62
N PRO A 57 10.04 8.54 2.12
CA PRO A 57 10.30 8.75 0.68
C PRO A 57 11.64 8.18 0.13
N ASP A 58 12.37 7.35 0.87
CA ASP A 58 13.78 7.07 0.53
C ASP A 58 14.04 5.91 -0.45
N THR A 59 13.02 5.35 -1.11
CA THR A 59 13.26 4.34 -2.16
C THR A 59 13.45 5.02 -3.51
N LEU A 60 14.70 5.12 -3.99
CA LEU A 60 14.98 5.67 -5.31
C LEU A 60 14.42 4.74 -6.40
N TRP A 61 13.99 5.31 -7.53
CA TRP A 61 13.53 4.54 -8.70
C TRP A 61 14.56 3.50 -9.18
N SER A 62 15.86 3.79 -9.01
CA SER A 62 16.96 2.85 -9.26
C SER A 62 16.86 1.60 -8.39
N ASP A 63 16.51 1.75 -7.12
CA ASP A 63 16.48 0.65 -6.16
C ASP A 63 15.31 -0.28 -6.46
N LEU A 64 14.17 0.28 -6.85
CA LEU A 64 13.02 -0.51 -7.32
C LEU A 64 13.34 -1.30 -8.59
N ARG A 65 14.08 -0.69 -9.52
CA ARG A 65 14.50 -1.36 -10.76
C ARG A 65 15.47 -2.50 -10.45
N SER A 66 16.52 -2.24 -9.67
CA SER A 66 17.49 -3.26 -9.27
C SER A 66 16.85 -4.39 -8.47
N TYR A 67 15.89 -4.09 -7.60
CA TYR A 67 15.11 -5.11 -6.90
C TYR A 67 14.33 -6.00 -7.86
N LEU A 68 13.64 -5.41 -8.85
CA LEU A 68 12.88 -6.16 -9.84
C LEU A 68 13.79 -7.03 -10.73
N ASP A 69 14.92 -6.49 -11.18
CA ASP A 69 15.90 -7.22 -11.98
C ASP A 69 16.46 -8.43 -11.21
N ASN A 70 16.78 -8.25 -9.92
CA ASN A 70 17.25 -9.32 -9.04
C ASN A 70 16.17 -10.40 -8.82
N LEU A 71 14.92 -10.01 -8.62
CA LEU A 71 13.79 -10.95 -8.48
C LEU A 71 13.61 -11.80 -9.75
N LEU A 72 13.61 -11.17 -10.92
CA LEU A 72 13.44 -11.86 -12.20
C LEU A 72 14.59 -12.83 -12.47
N ALA A 73 15.82 -12.44 -12.14
CA ALA A 73 17.01 -13.29 -12.26
C ALA A 73 16.95 -14.48 -11.28
N GLY A 74 16.62 -14.24 -10.01
CA GLY A 74 16.57 -15.27 -8.97
C GLY A 74 15.51 -16.35 -9.22
N MET A 75 14.41 -15.99 -9.88
CA MET A 75 13.34 -16.91 -10.23
C MET A 75 13.46 -17.53 -11.63
N LYS A 76 14.47 -17.14 -12.42
CA LYS A 76 14.66 -17.59 -13.82
C LYS A 76 13.37 -17.46 -14.64
N VAL A 77 12.69 -16.31 -14.49
CA VAL A 77 11.44 -16.04 -15.21
C VAL A 77 11.75 -15.87 -16.70
N ILE A 78 11.31 -16.82 -17.51
CA ILE A 78 11.54 -16.83 -18.97
C ILE A 78 10.29 -16.51 -19.80
N ASP A 79 9.11 -16.49 -19.15
CA ASP A 79 7.83 -16.28 -19.82
C ASP A 79 6.82 -15.52 -18.96
N PHE A 80 5.70 -15.15 -19.57
CA PHE A 80 4.62 -14.41 -18.89
C PHE A 80 3.93 -15.25 -17.80
N VAL A 81 3.96 -16.58 -17.91
CA VAL A 81 3.39 -17.48 -16.89
C VAL A 81 4.22 -17.40 -15.61
N GLY A 82 5.53 -17.50 -15.70
CA GLY A 82 6.46 -17.34 -14.59
C GLY A 82 6.39 -15.94 -13.97
N LEU A 83 6.18 -14.90 -14.79
CA LEU A 83 6.00 -13.54 -14.28
C LEU A 83 4.73 -13.41 -13.43
N LYS A 84 3.60 -13.99 -13.88
CA LYS A 84 2.35 -14.01 -13.10
C LYS A 84 2.52 -14.76 -11.79
N GLU A 85 3.19 -15.91 -11.79
CA GLU A 85 3.47 -16.68 -10.58
C GLU A 85 4.34 -15.89 -9.59
N LEU A 86 5.38 -15.20 -10.07
CA LEU A 86 6.21 -14.30 -9.26
C LEU A 86 5.36 -13.19 -8.64
N MET A 87 4.57 -12.46 -9.43
CA MET A 87 3.74 -11.37 -8.93
C MET A 87 2.73 -11.84 -7.89
N LEU A 88 2.08 -12.99 -8.11
CA LEU A 88 1.13 -13.57 -7.16
C LEU A 88 1.82 -14.00 -5.87
N THR A 89 2.98 -14.64 -5.97
CA THR A 89 3.75 -15.09 -4.81
C THR A 89 4.24 -13.92 -3.97
N GLU A 90 4.80 -12.88 -4.59
CA GLU A 90 5.24 -11.66 -3.89
C GLU A 90 4.08 -10.92 -3.22
N GLN A 91 2.92 -10.86 -3.86
CA GLN A 91 1.71 -10.28 -3.27
C GLN A 91 1.15 -11.10 -2.11
N LEU A 92 1.30 -12.43 -2.13
CA LEU A 92 0.96 -13.28 -1.01
C LEU A 92 1.94 -13.09 0.14
N LYS A 93 3.25 -12.99 -0.14
CA LYS A 93 4.31 -12.77 0.87
C LYS A 93 4.08 -11.46 1.62
N LYS A 94 3.69 -10.39 0.92
CA LYS A 94 3.33 -9.09 1.55
C LYS A 94 2.11 -9.16 2.47
N ARG A 95 1.22 -10.14 2.29
CA ARG A 95 0.01 -10.33 3.10
C ARG A 95 0.18 -11.40 4.18
N ALA A 96 1.35 -12.01 4.29
CA ALA A 96 1.63 -13.01 5.29
C ALA A 96 1.65 -12.37 6.70
N PRO A 97 0.98 -12.99 7.70
CA PRO A 97 1.14 -12.60 9.09
C PRO A 97 2.60 -12.73 9.53
N ILE A 98 3.04 -11.89 10.47
CA ILE A 98 4.44 -11.87 10.90
C ILE A 98 4.85 -13.20 11.55
N GLU A 99 3.93 -13.86 12.23
CA GLU A 99 4.12 -15.17 12.87
C GLU A 99 4.44 -16.25 11.84
N LEU A 100 3.87 -16.14 10.64
CA LEU A 100 4.14 -17.04 9.53
C LEU A 100 5.49 -16.72 8.86
N VAL A 101 5.85 -15.44 8.79
CA VAL A 101 7.16 -15.01 8.29
C VAL A 101 8.27 -15.53 9.20
N ASP A 102 8.13 -15.35 10.51
CA ASP A 102 9.10 -15.82 11.51
C ASP A 102 9.22 -17.35 11.50
N HIS A 103 8.11 -18.06 11.35
CA HIS A 103 8.12 -19.53 11.33
C HIS A 103 8.78 -20.12 10.07
N PHE A 104 8.73 -19.42 8.94
CA PHE A 104 9.30 -19.91 7.67
C PHE A 104 10.46 -19.06 7.15
N ILE A 105 11.12 -18.28 8.00
CA ILE A 105 12.17 -17.35 7.56
C ILE A 105 13.30 -18.07 6.81
N ASP A 106 13.72 -19.24 7.28
CA ASP A 106 14.78 -20.05 6.68
C ASP A 106 14.40 -20.69 5.33
N SER A 107 13.09 -20.82 5.06
CA SER A 107 12.56 -21.42 3.83
C SER A 107 11.78 -20.40 2.99
N TRP A 108 11.90 -19.10 3.30
CA TRP A 108 11.06 -18.07 2.71
C TRP A 108 11.25 -17.92 1.19
N ASP A 109 12.48 -18.13 0.73
CA ASP A 109 12.87 -18.06 -0.67
C ASP A 109 12.57 -19.35 -1.46
N GLU A 110 12.19 -20.43 -0.77
CA GLU A 110 11.78 -21.69 -1.39
C GLU A 110 10.34 -21.61 -1.93
N PHE A 111 9.54 -20.65 -1.44
CA PHE A 111 8.20 -20.39 -1.93
C PHE A 111 8.24 -19.67 -3.28
N LYS A 112 8.34 -20.47 -4.34
CA LYS A 112 8.39 -20.02 -5.75
C LYS A 112 7.05 -20.14 -6.48
N LYS A 113 6.08 -20.83 -5.89
CA LYS A 113 4.76 -21.06 -6.48
C LYS A 113 3.68 -20.51 -5.57
N SER A 114 2.78 -19.73 -6.15
CA SER A 114 1.74 -19.03 -5.41
C SER A 114 0.77 -20.02 -4.74
N TYR A 115 0.44 -21.12 -5.42
CA TYR A 115 -0.43 -22.17 -4.90
C TYR A 115 0.16 -22.86 -3.67
N ASP A 116 1.39 -23.36 -3.76
CA ASP A 116 2.03 -24.09 -2.67
C ASP A 116 2.16 -23.22 -1.41
N PHE A 117 2.51 -21.95 -1.61
CA PHE A 117 2.58 -20.97 -0.53
C PHE A 117 1.20 -20.69 0.08
N SER A 118 0.16 -20.56 -0.75
CA SER A 118 -1.22 -20.37 -0.27
C SER A 118 -1.74 -21.55 0.56
N CYS A 119 -1.38 -22.78 0.18
CA CYS A 119 -1.72 -24.00 0.92
C CYS A 119 -1.02 -24.00 2.28
N LYS A 120 0.26 -23.64 2.32
CA LYS A 120 1.04 -23.57 3.57
C LYS A 120 0.50 -22.51 4.53
N ILE A 121 0.13 -21.32 4.01
CA ILE A 121 -0.52 -20.26 4.79
C ILE A 121 -1.83 -20.74 5.42
N ARG A 122 -2.64 -21.48 4.66
CA ARG A 122 -3.91 -22.01 5.13
C ARG A 122 -3.71 -23.01 6.25
N SER A 123 -2.84 -24.00 6.04
CA SER A 123 -2.55 -25.02 7.06
C SER A 123 -2.01 -24.40 8.35
N PHE A 124 -1.10 -23.43 8.26
CA PHE A 124 -0.59 -22.72 9.44
C PHE A 124 -1.69 -21.96 10.18
N ARG A 125 -2.57 -21.27 9.45
CA ARG A 125 -3.71 -20.55 10.02
C ARG A 125 -4.71 -21.50 10.71
N ASP A 126 -4.92 -22.68 10.16
CA ASP A 126 -5.81 -23.69 10.73
C ASP A 126 -5.21 -24.30 12.00
N CYS A 127 -3.88 -24.48 12.06
CA CYS A 127 -3.17 -24.85 13.29
C CYS A 127 -3.32 -23.78 14.39
N LEU A 128 -3.13 -22.49 14.06
CA LEU A 128 -3.27 -21.39 15.02
C LEU A 128 -4.70 -21.22 15.58
N ARG A 129 -5.72 -21.63 14.83
CA ARG A 129 -7.14 -21.56 15.24
C ARG A 129 -7.57 -22.73 16.12
N SER A 130 -6.75 -23.77 16.20
CA SER A 130 -7.05 -25.01 16.93
C SER A 130 -6.36 -25.08 18.30
N THR A 131 -5.56 -24.06 18.64
CA THR A 131 -4.92 -23.79 19.95
C THR A 131 -5.64 -22.66 20.66
#